data_AF-A0A519VPQ3-F1
#
_entry.id   AF-A0A519VPQ3-F1
#
_cell.length_a   1.000
_cell.length_b   1.000
_cell.length_c   1.000
_cell.angle_alpha   90.00
_cell.angle_beta   90.00
_cell.angle_gamma   90.00
#
_symmetry.space_group_name_H-M   'P 1'
#
loop_
_entity.id
_entity.type
_entity.pdbx_description
1 polymer ?
#
loop_
_entity_poly.entity_id
_entity_poly.type
_entity_poly.pdbx_seq_one_letter_code
_entity_poly.pdbx_strand_id
1 'polypeptide(L)'
;MHPNIIKIQNNIAPLRQQIINHKVYSAISDLEDLQTFMEHHIYAVWDFMSLLKALQINLTCTTLPWFPVGDALTRQLINEIVAGEESDVGADGEIKSHFELYLEAMVQCGANVESINQFLLWLQKGRDFDMAFELAQVPPSARAFVDSTFKTI
;
A
#
# COMPACT_ATOMS: atom_id res chain seq x y z
N MET A 1 -6.98 -19.16 -21.95
CA MET A 1 -6.76 -18.69 -20.56
C MET A 1 -6.81 -19.91 -19.64
N HIS A 2 -5.92 -20.02 -18.65
CA HIS A 2 -5.79 -21.23 -17.83
C HIS A 2 -7.09 -21.48 -17.00
N PRO A 3 -7.61 -22.72 -16.88
CA PRO A 3 -8.87 -23.01 -16.19
C PRO A 3 -8.93 -22.50 -14.74
N ASN A 4 -7.82 -22.56 -14.01
CA ASN A 4 -7.75 -22.02 -12.65
C ASN A 4 -7.90 -20.49 -12.59
N ILE A 5 -7.43 -19.77 -13.61
CA ILE A 5 -7.61 -18.31 -13.69
C ILE A 5 -9.09 -17.99 -13.84
N ILE A 6 -9.78 -18.71 -14.72
CA ILE A 6 -11.23 -18.54 -14.93
C ILE A 6 -12.00 -18.84 -13.64
N LYS A 7 -11.63 -19.90 -12.92
CA LYS A 7 -12.25 -20.25 -11.64
C LYS A 7 -12.07 -19.14 -10.60
N ILE A 8 -10.87 -18.58 -10.46
CA ILE A 8 -10.59 -17.46 -9.56
C ILE A 8 -11.44 -16.25 -9.96
N GLN A 9 -11.42 -15.86 -11.24
CA GLN A 9 -12.19 -14.73 -11.76
C GLN A 9 -13.68 -14.85 -11.47
N ASN A 10 -14.27 -16.03 -11.69
CA ASN A 10 -15.68 -16.29 -11.40
C ASN A 10 -15.99 -16.19 -9.90
N ASN A 11 -15.11 -16.73 -9.06
CA ASN A 11 -15.30 -16.71 -7.60
C ASN A 11 -15.20 -15.29 -7.02
N ILE A 12 -14.28 -14.47 -7.53
CA ILE A 12 -14.10 -13.10 -7.03
C ILE A 12 -15.04 -12.08 -7.69
N ALA A 13 -15.72 -12.44 -8.79
CA ALA A 13 -16.57 -11.51 -9.53
C ALA A 13 -17.63 -10.78 -8.66
N PRO A 14 -18.36 -11.46 -7.75
CA PRO A 14 -19.32 -10.79 -6.89
C PRO A 14 -18.66 -9.80 -5.92
N LEU A 15 -17.50 -10.15 -5.35
CA LEU A 15 -16.75 -9.29 -4.43
C LEU A 15 -16.19 -8.07 -5.17
N ARG A 16 -15.66 -8.27 -6.38
CA ARG A 16 -15.20 -7.18 -7.24
C ARG A 16 -16.33 -6.20 -7.55
N GLN A 17 -17.54 -6.70 -7.83
CA GLN A 17 -18.68 -5.83 -8.09
C GLN A 17 -19.10 -5.01 -6.86
N GLN A 18 -18.99 -5.58 -5.66
CA GLN A 18 -19.24 -4.86 -4.41
C GLN A 18 -18.20 -3.74 -4.18
N ILE A 19 -16.92 -3.99 -4.49
CA ILE A 19 -15.86 -2.98 -4.38
C ILE A 19 -16.10 -1.86 -5.39
N ILE A 20 -16.35 -2.17 -6.66
CA ILE A 20 -16.55 -1.16 -7.72
C ILE A 20 -17.75 -0.25 -7.40
N ASN A 21 -18.84 -0.81 -6.86
CA ASN A 21 -20.04 -0.06 -6.52
C ASN A 21 -20.07 0.36 -5.04
N HIS A 22 -18.92 0.41 -4.36
CA HIS A 22 -18.88 0.67 -2.93
C HIS A 22 -19.36 2.10 -2.63
N LYS A 23 -20.21 2.24 -1.61
CA LYS A 23 -20.83 3.52 -1.22
C LYS A 23 -19.84 4.63 -0.85
N VAL A 24 -18.59 4.28 -0.56
CA VAL A 24 -17.53 5.26 -0.22
C VAL A 24 -17.33 6.26 -1.36
N TYR A 25 -17.39 5.80 -2.62
CA TYR A 25 -17.14 6.68 -3.76
C TYR A 25 -18.21 7.76 -3.91
N SER A 26 -19.48 7.44 -3.61
CA SER A 26 -20.57 8.41 -3.60
C SER A 26 -20.64 9.24 -2.32
N ALA A 27 -20.00 8.78 -1.24
CA ALA A 27 -19.97 9.48 0.03
C ALA A 27 -18.91 10.58 0.08
N ILE A 28 -17.89 10.50 -0.79
CA ILE A 28 -16.91 11.57 -0.97
C ILE A 28 -17.53 12.62 -1.89
N SER A 29 -18.07 13.69 -1.29
CA SER A 29 -18.85 14.70 -1.99
C SER A 29 -18.19 16.08 -1.99
N ASP A 30 -17.36 16.36 -1.00
CA ASP A 30 -16.61 17.60 -0.87
C ASP A 30 -15.12 17.36 -0.52
N LEU A 31 -14.40 18.45 -0.28
CA LEU A 31 -12.96 18.40 -0.01
C LEU A 31 -12.68 17.80 1.37
N GLU A 32 -13.50 18.12 2.37
CA GLU A 32 -13.40 17.62 3.73
C GLU A 32 -13.61 16.10 3.81
N ASP A 33 -14.57 15.57 3.02
CA ASP A 33 -14.77 14.14 2.85
C ASP A 33 -13.52 13.47 2.24
N LEU A 34 -12.94 14.09 1.21
CA LEU A 34 -11.74 13.59 0.55
C LEU A 34 -10.53 13.58 1.50
N GLN A 35 -10.32 14.66 2.25
CA GLN A 35 -9.26 14.74 3.26
C GLN A 35 -9.40 13.61 4.28
N THR A 36 -10.60 13.43 4.83
CA THR A 36 -10.89 12.35 5.77
C THR A 36 -10.61 10.97 5.16
N PHE A 37 -11.00 10.75 3.90
CA PHE A 37 -10.71 9.51 3.20
C PHE A 37 -9.19 9.28 3.09
N MET A 38 -8.43 10.28 2.66
CA MET A 38 -6.97 10.16 2.48
C MET A 38 -6.24 9.90 3.80
N GLU A 39 -6.65 10.55 4.89
CA GLU A 39 -6.10 10.35 6.24
C GLU A 39 -6.26 8.92 6.76
N HIS A 40 -7.26 8.18 6.27
CA HIS A 40 -7.43 6.76 6.57
C HIS A 40 -6.75 5.86 5.54
N HIS A 41 -6.81 6.25 4.25
CA HIS A 41 -6.35 5.43 3.14
C HIS A 41 -4.82 5.39 3.02
N ILE A 42 -4.11 6.43 3.48
CA ILE A 42 -2.64 6.48 3.45
C ILE A 42 -1.98 5.27 4.11
N TYR A 43 -2.59 4.67 5.13
CA TYR A 43 -2.08 3.46 5.78
C TYR A 43 -2.14 2.23 4.87
N ALA A 44 -3.17 2.13 4.01
CA ALA A 44 -3.28 1.09 2.99
C ALA A 44 -2.32 1.33 1.81
N VAL A 45 -2.03 2.60 1.51
CA VAL A 45 -1.00 2.96 0.52
C VAL A 45 0.39 2.55 1.03
N TRP A 46 0.67 2.84 2.30
CA TRP A 46 1.93 2.47 2.93
C TRP A 46 2.11 0.95 3.13
N ASP A 47 1.08 0.25 3.63
CA ASP A 47 1.21 -1.19 3.91
C ASP A 47 1.32 -2.03 2.63
N PHE A 48 0.78 -1.55 1.51
CA PHE A 48 0.98 -2.15 0.18
C PHE A 48 2.46 -2.24 -0.18
N MET A 49 3.26 -1.21 0.15
CA MET A 49 4.71 -1.25 -0.07
C MET A 49 5.37 -2.37 0.75
N SER A 50 4.85 -2.66 1.94
CA SER A 50 5.34 -3.77 2.78
C SER A 50 4.95 -5.13 2.19
N LEU A 51 3.73 -5.27 1.66
CA LEU A 51 3.28 -6.46 0.94
C LEU A 51 4.13 -6.72 -0.31
N LEU A 52 4.39 -5.67 -1.09
CA LEU A 52 5.24 -5.73 -2.27
C LEU A 52 6.68 -6.13 -1.90
N LYS A 53 7.21 -5.59 -0.81
CA LYS A 53 8.53 -5.98 -0.30
C LYS A 53 8.57 -7.45 0.10
N ALA A 54 7.53 -7.96 0.78
CA ALA A 54 7.41 -9.37 1.12
C ALA A 54 7.39 -10.25 -0.15
N LEU A 55 6.66 -9.85 -1.19
CA LEU A 55 6.69 -10.55 -2.48
C LEU A 55 8.08 -10.53 -3.12
N GLN A 56 8.78 -9.40 -3.09
CA GLN A 56 10.15 -9.29 -3.62
C GLN A 56 11.12 -10.21 -2.87
N ILE A 57 11.07 -10.23 -1.54
CA ILE A 57 11.92 -11.11 -0.71
C ILE A 57 11.67 -12.58 -1.03
N ASN A 58 10.41 -12.98 -1.24
CA ASN A 58 10.04 -14.38 -1.43
C ASN A 58 10.19 -14.87 -2.88
N LEU A 59 10.04 -13.98 -3.86
CA LEU A 59 9.96 -14.34 -5.29
C LEU A 59 11.18 -13.88 -6.10
N THR A 60 12.08 -13.08 -5.52
CA THR A 60 13.31 -12.63 -6.17
C THR A 60 14.51 -12.74 -5.22
N CYS A 61 15.68 -12.26 -5.64
CA CYS A 61 16.87 -12.24 -4.79
C CYS A 61 17.06 -10.84 -4.21
N THR A 62 17.01 -10.73 -2.89
CA THR A 62 17.21 -9.47 -2.13
C THR A 62 18.41 -9.55 -1.18
N THR A 63 19.20 -10.63 -1.23
CA THR A 63 20.33 -10.90 -0.32
C THR A 63 21.63 -11.13 -1.08
N LEU A 64 22.75 -11.20 -0.33
CA LEU A 64 24.09 -11.44 -0.87
C LEU A 64 24.69 -12.75 -0.31
N PRO A 65 25.47 -13.51 -1.11
CA PRO A 65 25.74 -13.29 -2.54
C PRO A 65 24.51 -13.57 -3.42
N TRP A 66 24.45 -12.93 -4.59
CA TRP A 66 23.28 -12.97 -5.49
C TRP A 66 23.17 -14.29 -6.28
N PHE A 67 21.94 -14.81 -6.38
CA PHE A 67 21.58 -15.95 -7.23
C PHE A 67 20.16 -15.77 -7.81
N PRO A 68 19.83 -16.34 -9.00
CA PRO A 68 18.45 -16.33 -9.50
C PRO A 68 17.52 -17.21 -8.65
N VAL A 69 16.32 -16.71 -8.32
CA VAL A 69 15.30 -17.41 -7.51
C VAL A 69 14.08 -17.76 -8.36
N GLY A 70 13.73 -19.04 -8.48
CA GLY A 70 12.46 -19.49 -9.11
C GLY A 70 12.35 -19.24 -10.61
N ASP A 71 11.16 -18.81 -11.07
CA ASP A 71 10.83 -18.56 -12.48
C ASP A 71 11.27 -17.16 -12.96
N ALA A 72 11.71 -17.06 -14.21
CA ALA A 72 12.24 -15.81 -14.77
C ALA A 72 11.16 -14.73 -14.99
N LEU A 73 9.99 -15.12 -15.48
CA LEU A 73 8.88 -14.18 -15.72
C LEU A 73 8.33 -13.65 -14.39
N THR A 74 8.26 -14.49 -13.37
CA THR A 74 7.85 -14.09 -12.03
C THR A 74 8.82 -13.06 -11.43
N ARG A 75 10.14 -13.30 -11.53
CA ARG A 75 11.14 -12.34 -11.06
C ARG A 75 11.05 -11.01 -11.79
N GLN A 76 10.93 -11.05 -13.12
CA GLN A 76 10.80 -9.86 -13.94
C GLN A 76 9.59 -9.04 -13.50
N LEU A 77 8.41 -9.68 -13.43
CA LEU A 77 7.16 -9.04 -13.04
C LEU A 77 7.28 -8.35 -11.68
N ILE A 78 7.81 -9.04 -10.66
CA ILE A 78 7.93 -8.45 -9.32
C ILE A 78 8.92 -7.28 -9.31
N ASN A 79 10.07 -7.41 -9.98
CA ASN A 79 11.03 -6.31 -10.05
C ASN A 79 10.52 -5.10 -10.84
N GLU A 80 9.72 -5.32 -11.90
CA GLU A 80 9.07 -4.24 -12.66
C GLU A 80 8.05 -3.50 -11.80
N ILE A 81 7.22 -4.22 -11.03
CA ILE A 81 6.27 -3.61 -10.08
C ILE A 81 7.03 -2.81 -9.01
N VAL A 82 8.11 -3.37 -8.44
CA VAL A 82 8.94 -2.65 -7.46
C VAL A 82 9.49 -1.35 -8.05
N ALA A 83 10.03 -1.39 -9.26
CA ALA A 83 10.55 -0.19 -9.91
C ALA A 83 9.47 0.88 -10.12
N GLY A 84 8.27 0.48 -10.52
CA GLY A 84 7.14 1.39 -10.74
C GLY A 84 6.46 1.89 -9.46
N GLU A 85 6.62 1.21 -8.32
CA GLU A 85 5.99 1.64 -7.06
C GLU A 85 6.98 2.39 -6.14
N GLU A 86 8.27 2.06 -6.17
CA GLU A 86 9.30 2.71 -5.33
C GLU A 86 10.02 3.88 -6.01
N SER A 87 9.99 3.96 -7.35
CA SER A 87 10.86 4.88 -8.09
C SER A 87 10.30 5.28 -9.46
N ASP A 88 9.01 5.58 -9.54
CA ASP A 88 8.42 6.06 -10.79
C ASP A 88 8.77 7.53 -11.04
N VAL A 89 8.69 7.94 -12.31
CA VAL A 89 8.89 9.32 -12.72
C VAL A 89 7.56 10.06 -12.61
N GLY A 90 7.48 11.00 -11.68
CA GLY A 90 6.33 11.88 -11.49
C GLY A 90 6.09 12.81 -12.69
N ALA A 91 4.95 13.50 -12.69
CA ALA A 91 4.57 14.42 -13.78
C ALA A 91 5.51 15.63 -13.92
N ASP A 92 6.25 15.95 -12.87
CA ASP A 92 7.29 16.99 -12.80
C ASP A 92 8.68 16.49 -13.26
N GLY A 93 8.82 15.19 -13.53
CA GLY A 93 10.09 14.54 -13.89
C GLY A 93 10.91 14.08 -12.68
N GLU A 94 10.43 14.29 -11.45
CA GLU A 94 11.10 13.83 -10.23
C GLU A 94 10.81 12.36 -9.96
N ILE A 95 11.78 11.64 -9.41
CA ILE A 95 11.62 10.22 -9.06
C ILE A 95 11.01 10.13 -7.67
N LYS A 96 9.86 9.45 -7.56
CA LYS A 96 9.11 9.30 -6.31
C LYS A 96 8.48 7.92 -6.21
N SER A 97 8.34 7.43 -4.98
CA SER A 97 7.48 6.29 -4.70
C SER A 97 6.00 6.68 -4.78
N HIS A 98 5.13 5.70 -4.99
CA HIS A 98 3.68 5.91 -4.94
C HIS A 98 3.22 6.51 -3.60
N PHE A 99 3.85 6.07 -2.51
CA PHE A 99 3.58 6.61 -1.17
C PHE A 99 3.93 8.09 -1.06
N GLU A 100 5.08 8.52 -1.56
CA GLU A 100 5.48 9.94 -1.58
C GLU A 100 4.53 10.77 -2.44
N LEU A 101 4.17 10.29 -3.62
CA LEU A 101 3.19 10.95 -4.49
C LEU A 101 1.83 11.12 -3.79
N TYR A 102 1.36 10.09 -3.08
CA TYR A 102 0.10 10.17 -2.34
C TYR A 102 0.19 11.17 -1.18
N LEU A 103 1.32 11.21 -0.46
CA LEU A 103 1.56 12.14 0.64
C LEU A 103 1.61 13.60 0.15
N GLU A 104 2.22 13.85 -1.00
CA GLU A 104 2.20 15.18 -1.64
C GLU A 104 0.78 15.59 -2.01
N ALA A 105 -0.03 14.68 -2.55
CA ALA A 105 -1.43 14.93 -2.85
C ALA A 105 -2.25 15.25 -1.58
N MET A 106 -1.98 14.56 -0.46
CA MET A 106 -2.58 14.88 0.84
C MET A 106 -2.24 16.30 1.28
N VAL A 107 -0.97 16.70 1.20
CA VAL A 107 -0.54 18.05 1.54
C VAL A 107 -1.19 19.09 0.63
N GLN A 108 -1.27 18.80 -0.68
CA GLN A 108 -1.87 19.69 -1.67
C GLN A 108 -3.36 19.94 -1.40
N CYS A 109 -4.10 18.92 -0.96
CA CYS A 109 -5.52 19.04 -0.66
C CYS A 109 -5.81 19.48 0.79
N GLY A 110 -4.78 19.63 1.63
CA GLY A 110 -4.89 20.06 3.02
C GLY A 110 -5.25 18.96 4.02
N ALA A 111 -5.10 17.69 3.66
CA ALA A 111 -5.31 16.55 4.56
C ALA A 111 -4.20 16.49 5.64
N ASN A 112 -4.55 16.01 6.83
CA ASN A 112 -3.61 15.89 7.94
C ASN A 112 -2.63 14.71 7.75
N VAL A 113 -1.36 15.03 7.55
CA VAL A 113 -0.28 14.04 7.40
C VAL A 113 0.50 13.75 8.69
N GLU A 114 0.20 14.45 9.79
CA GLU A 114 0.97 14.32 11.03
C GLU A 114 0.88 12.90 11.60
N SER A 115 -0.32 12.31 11.59
CA SER A 115 -0.55 10.97 12.15
C SER A 115 0.30 9.91 11.44
N ILE A 116 0.29 9.86 10.11
CA ILE A 116 1.12 8.90 9.36
C ILE A 116 2.62 9.18 9.56
N ASN A 117 3.04 10.44 9.58
CA ASN A 117 4.45 10.80 9.77
C ASN A 117 4.96 10.38 11.17
N GLN A 118 4.15 10.58 12.22
CA GLN A 118 4.47 10.10 13.56
C GLN A 118 4.52 8.57 13.61
N PHE A 119 3.58 7.89 12.96
CA PHE A 119 3.55 6.44 12.91
C PHE A 119 4.86 5.89 12.32
N LEU A 120 5.28 6.39 11.17
CA LEU A 120 6.54 6.01 10.53
C LEU A 120 7.76 6.36 11.40
N LEU A 121 7.77 7.54 12.03
CA LEU A 121 8.85 7.95 12.94
C LEU A 121 9.01 6.98 14.11
N TRP A 122 7.91 6.51 14.71
CA TRP A 122 7.97 5.56 15.82
C TRP A 122 8.46 4.18 15.41
N LEU A 123 8.03 3.69 14.24
CA LEU A 123 8.56 2.45 13.67
C LEU A 123 10.06 2.56 13.38
N GLN A 124 10.52 3.67 12.80
CA GLN A 124 11.95 3.92 12.55
C GLN A 124 12.78 3.98 13.85
N LYS A 125 12.16 4.40 14.96
CA LYS A 125 12.77 4.37 16.30
C LYS A 125 12.74 2.98 16.94
N GLY A 126 12.31 1.95 16.22
CA GLY A 126 12.26 0.56 16.69
C GLY A 126 11.11 0.26 17.65
N ARG A 127 10.05 1.08 17.66
CA ARG A 127 8.81 0.72 18.36
C ARG A 127 8.05 -0.34 17.58
N ASP A 128 7.32 -1.18 18.29
CA ASP A 128 6.38 -2.11 17.67
C ASP A 128 5.15 -1.39 17.13
N PHE A 129 4.32 -2.13 16.38
CA PHE A 129 3.11 -1.61 15.75
C PHE A 129 2.13 -1.05 16.77
N ASP A 130 1.87 -1.77 17.87
CA ASP A 130 0.91 -1.36 18.90
C ASP A 130 1.28 0.02 19.48
N MET A 131 2.54 0.19 19.89
CA MET A 131 3.03 1.47 20.41
C MET A 131 3.04 2.56 19.34
N ALA A 132 3.43 2.25 18.10
CA ALA A 132 3.44 3.22 17.01
C ALA A 132 2.01 3.70 16.68
N PHE A 133 1.03 2.79 16.65
CA PHE A 133 -0.37 3.10 16.42
C PHE A 133 -0.94 4.00 17.52
N GLU A 134 -0.64 3.70 18.78
CA GLU A 134 -1.09 4.50 19.93
C GLU A 134 -0.49 5.90 19.92
N LEU A 135 0.83 6.02 19.79
CA LEU A 135 1.53 7.31 19.84
C LEU A 135 1.16 8.23 18.67
N ALA A 136 0.91 7.65 17.49
CA ALA A 136 0.51 8.39 16.30
C ALA A 136 -1.01 8.61 16.19
N GLN A 137 -1.80 8.07 17.11
CA GLN A 137 -3.26 8.13 17.12
C GLN A 137 -3.89 7.62 15.82
N VAL A 138 -3.34 6.55 15.24
CA VAL A 138 -3.82 5.96 13.99
C VAL A 138 -5.30 5.55 14.13
N PRO A 139 -6.17 5.80 13.13
CA PRO A 139 -7.58 5.41 13.21
C PRO A 139 -7.75 3.89 13.43
N PRO A 140 -8.67 3.43 14.31
CA PRO A 140 -8.83 2.00 14.61
C PRO A 140 -9.08 1.12 13.38
N SER A 141 -9.82 1.64 12.38
CA SER A 141 -10.06 0.94 11.12
C SER A 141 -8.78 0.74 10.30
N ALA A 142 -7.91 1.75 10.26
CA ALA A 142 -6.61 1.66 9.59
C ALA A 142 -5.68 0.69 10.31
N ARG A 143 -5.64 0.69 11.66
CA ARG A 143 -4.89 -0.30 12.45
C ARG A 143 -5.30 -1.73 12.10
N ALA A 144 -6.61 -2.00 12.12
CA ALA A 144 -7.14 -3.32 11.82
C ALA A 144 -6.80 -3.80 10.40
N PHE A 145 -6.77 -2.87 9.43
CA PHE A 145 -6.35 -3.16 8.06
C PHE A 145 -4.87 -3.53 7.99
N VAL A 146 -4.00 -2.68 8.55
CA VAL A 146 -2.55 -2.92 8.59
C VAL A 146 -2.24 -4.23 9.31
N ASP A 147 -2.86 -4.50 10.46
CA ASP A 147 -2.70 -5.77 11.19
C ASP A 147 -3.08 -6.98 10.34
N SER A 148 -4.14 -6.87 9.52
CA SER A 148 -4.55 -7.95 8.62
C SER A 148 -3.50 -8.20 7.55
N THR A 149 -2.91 -7.14 6.97
CA THR A 149 -1.82 -7.23 6.00
C THR A 149 -0.61 -7.90 6.64
N PHE A 150 -0.16 -7.43 7.81
CA PHE A 150 1.03 -7.93 8.50
C PHE A 150 0.87 -9.34 9.07
N LYS A 151 -0.36 -9.82 9.32
CA LYS A 151 -0.61 -11.23 9.65
C LYS A 151 -0.43 -12.18 8.46
N THR A 152 -0.41 -11.66 7.24
CA THR A 152 -0.32 -12.45 6.01
C THR A 152 1.11 -12.60 5.50
N ILE A 153 2.04 -11.75 5.95
CA ILE A 153 3.44 -11.69 5.49
C ILE A 153 4.45 -12.14 6.55
#